data_AF-A0A316YL09-F1
#
_entry.id   AF-A0A316YL09-F1
#
_cell.length_a   1.000
_cell.length_b   1.000
_cell.length_c   1.000
_cell.angle_alpha   90.00
_cell.angle_beta   90.00
_cell.angle_gamma   90.00
#
_symmetry.space_group_name_H-M   'P 1'
#
loop_
_entity.id
_entity.type
_entity.pdbx_description
1 polymer ?
#
loop_
_entity_poly.entity_id
_entity_poly.type
_entity_poly.pdbx_seq_one_letter_code
_entity_poly.pdbx_strand_id
1 'polypeptide(L)'
;MAGPNLELFKFSLYLFFPLAIMVHYGDPQWYHDHVLPIRDQFWPDERTLYKPPRNSADLKASLEEMRKERLAKRDEREGRARASTSTATPSSSSSSSNSGAGAGAAPNLREGGALGKFYEARETNRTGPTWRETWVEATQRKVV
;
A
#
# COMPACT_ATOMS: atom_id res chain seq x y z
N MET A 1 48.51 -1.82 -43.12
CA MET A 1 48.71 -2.13 -41.68
C MET A 1 49.36 -0.92 -41.03
N ALA A 2 48.59 -0.06 -40.37
CA ALA A 2 49.15 1.09 -39.66
C ALA A 2 50.03 0.55 -38.53
N GLY A 3 51.33 0.83 -38.59
CA GLY A 3 52.35 0.22 -37.73
C GLY A 3 52.24 0.58 -36.24
N PRO A 4 53.30 0.33 -35.44
CA PRO A 4 53.30 0.42 -33.97
C PRO A 4 52.73 1.73 -33.38
N ASN A 5 52.79 2.83 -34.13
CA ASN A 5 52.23 4.13 -33.71
C ASN A 5 50.71 4.10 -33.50
N LEU A 6 49.97 3.28 -34.26
CA LEU A 6 48.52 3.16 -34.08
C LEU A 6 48.18 2.37 -32.82
N GLU A 7 49.04 1.44 -32.41
CA GLU A 7 48.88 0.69 -31.18
C GLU A 7 49.10 1.60 -29.97
N LEU A 8 50.18 2.40 -29.97
CA LEU A 8 50.47 3.38 -28.91
C LEU A 8 49.35 4.39 -28.69
N PHE A 9 48.70 4.85 -29.76
CA PHE A 9 47.55 5.73 -29.67
C PHE A 9 46.35 5.05 -28.98
N LYS A 10 46.03 3.81 -29.38
CA LYS A 10 44.93 3.03 -28.77
C LYS A 10 45.21 2.74 -27.30
N PHE A 11 46.43 2.35 -26.97
CA PHE A 11 46.83 2.12 -25.58
C PHE A 11 46.70 3.39 -24.74
N SER A 12 47.17 4.53 -25.26
CA SER A 12 47.03 5.81 -24.58
C SER A 12 45.57 6.19 -24.38
N LEU A 13 44.72 5.98 -25.39
CA LEU A 13 43.27 6.23 -25.27
C LEU A 13 42.62 5.31 -24.24
N TYR A 14 42.93 4.02 -24.26
CA TYR A 14 42.38 3.04 -23.31
C TYR A 14 42.85 3.27 -21.87
N LEU A 15 44.03 3.85 -21.67
CA LEU A 15 44.50 4.22 -20.33
C LEU A 15 43.93 5.57 -19.90
N PHE A 16 43.99 6.57 -20.78
CA PHE A 16 43.64 7.96 -20.47
C PHE A 16 42.14 8.15 -20.31
N PHE A 17 41.32 7.50 -21.14
CA PHE A 17 39.86 7.64 -21.07
C PHE A 17 39.28 7.26 -19.70
N PRO A 18 39.54 6.06 -19.14
CA PRO A 18 39.04 5.72 -17.82
C PRO A 18 39.69 6.57 -16.72
N LEU A 19 40.97 6.94 -16.83
CA LEU A 19 41.62 7.82 -15.86
C LEU A 19 40.96 9.21 -15.83
N ALA A 20 40.70 9.80 -17.00
CA ALA A 20 40.10 11.11 -17.12
C ALA A 20 38.69 11.13 -16.53
N ILE A 21 37.90 10.08 -16.79
CA ILE A 21 36.58 9.90 -16.18
C ILE A 21 36.70 9.80 -14.66
N MET A 22 37.62 8.99 -14.13
CA MET A 22 37.82 8.88 -12.69
C MET A 22 38.25 10.19 -12.04
N VAL A 23 39.10 10.98 -12.69
CA VAL A 23 39.52 12.30 -12.17
C VAL A 23 38.36 13.30 -12.22
N HIS A 24 37.56 13.29 -13.28
CA HIS A 24 36.45 14.24 -13.42
C HIS A 24 35.31 13.94 -12.45
N TYR A 25 34.86 12.68 -12.37
CA TYR A 25 33.74 12.27 -11.52
C TYR A 25 34.16 11.86 -10.10
N GLY A 26 35.46 11.69 -9.86
CA GLY A 26 36.01 11.38 -8.53
C GLY A 26 36.27 12.61 -7.68
N ASP A 27 36.04 13.82 -8.18
CA ASP A 27 36.12 15.04 -7.38
C ASP A 27 35.06 14.98 -6.26
N PRO A 28 35.46 15.06 -4.97
CA PRO A 28 34.53 15.11 -3.86
C PRO A 28 33.47 16.21 -4.03
N GLN A 29 33.86 17.38 -4.56
CA GLN A 29 32.93 18.49 -4.76
C GLN A 29 31.84 18.15 -5.78
N TRP A 30 32.22 17.54 -6.91
CA TRP A 30 31.26 17.13 -7.93
C TRP A 30 30.17 16.19 -7.36
N TYR A 31 30.58 15.23 -6.51
CA TYR A 31 29.65 14.32 -5.84
C TYR A 31 28.68 15.05 -4.90
N HIS A 32 29.18 16.01 -4.11
CA HIS A 32 28.36 16.81 -3.20
C HIS A 32 27.32 17.65 -3.95
N ASP A 33 27.66 18.19 -5.11
CA ASP A 33 26.78 19.09 -5.86
C ASP A 33 25.78 18.34 -6.73
N HIS A 34 26.16 17.20 -7.30
CA HIS A 34 25.35 16.50 -8.31
C HIS A 34 24.67 15.23 -7.80
N VAL A 35 25.30 14.49 -6.87
CA VAL A 35 24.78 13.19 -6.42
C VAL A 35 24.00 13.28 -5.13
N LEU A 36 24.49 14.05 -4.15
CA LEU A 36 23.80 14.16 -2.85
C LEU A 36 22.40 14.79 -2.92
N PRO A 37 22.16 15.89 -3.67
CA PRO A 37 20.82 16.50 -3.70
C PRO A 37 19.77 15.57 -4.32
N ILE A 38 20.21 14.71 -5.26
CA ILE A 38 19.34 13.72 -5.90
C ILE A 38 18.89 12.64 -4.91
N ARG A 39 19.73 12.27 -3.93
CA ARG A 39 19.37 11.28 -2.91
C ARG A 39 18.11 11.69 -2.15
N ASP A 40 18.01 12.96 -1.79
CA ASP A 40 16.91 13.48 -0.96
C ASP A 40 15.59 13.58 -1.77
N GLN A 41 15.65 13.56 -3.10
CA GLN A 41 14.47 13.48 -3.96
C GLN A 41 13.92 12.06 -4.09
N PHE A 42 14.79 11.05 -4.08
CA PHE A 42 14.39 9.65 -4.24
C PHE A 42 14.08 8.95 -2.91
N TRP A 43 14.76 9.33 -1.83
CA TRP A 43 14.55 8.73 -0.50
C TRP A 43 13.74 9.66 0.40
N PRO A 44 12.63 9.19 0.98
CA PRO A 44 11.92 9.95 2.00
C PRO A 44 12.83 10.25 3.19
N ASP A 45 12.71 11.45 3.75
CA ASP A 45 13.45 11.85 4.94
C ASP A 45 13.26 10.83 6.08
N GLU A 46 14.35 10.40 6.71
CA GLU A 46 14.34 9.46 7.84
C GLU A 46 13.50 9.95 9.04
N ARG A 47 13.25 11.26 9.10
CA ARG A 47 12.40 11.90 10.12
C ARG A 47 10.92 11.70 9.86
N THR A 48 10.52 11.60 8.59
CA THR A 48 9.14 11.36 8.19
C THR A 48 8.77 9.87 8.24
N LEU A 49 9.79 9.01 8.23
CA LEU A 49 9.58 7.58 8.24
C LEU A 49 9.08 7.10 9.60
N TYR A 50 8.02 6.30 9.59
CA TYR A 50 7.53 5.63 10.78
C TYR A 50 8.65 4.76 11.38
N LYS A 51 9.02 5.03 12.63
CA LYS A 51 10.05 4.27 13.36
C LYS A 51 9.36 3.24 14.25
N PRO A 52 9.47 1.93 13.94
CA PRO A 52 8.89 0.92 14.79
C PRO A 52 9.47 1.00 16.21
N PRO A 53 8.64 0.86 17.26
CA PRO A 53 9.10 0.86 18.64
C PRO A 53 10.10 -0.26 18.87
N ARG A 54 11.30 0.06 19.36
CA ARG A 54 12.38 -0.91 19.56
C ARG A 54 12.49 -1.39 21.01
N ASN A 55 12.00 -0.60 21.97
CA ASN A 55 12.05 -0.93 23.40
C ASN A 55 10.68 -1.35 23.94
N SER A 56 10.68 -2.09 25.04
CA SER A 56 9.45 -2.52 25.71
C SER A 56 8.59 -1.36 26.23
N ALA A 57 9.21 -0.24 26.61
CA ALA A 57 8.51 0.97 27.01
C ALA A 57 7.76 1.60 25.82
N ASP A 58 8.46 1.78 24.69
CA ASP A 58 7.90 2.33 23.45
C ASP A 58 6.76 1.46 22.90
N LEU A 59 6.90 0.14 23.02
CA LEU A 59 5.86 -0.82 22.64
C LEU A 59 4.57 -0.59 23.44
N LYS A 60 4.68 -0.42 24.77
CA LYS A 60 3.50 -0.16 25.61
C LYS A 60 2.84 1.17 25.26
N ALA A 61 3.62 2.23 25.06
CA ALA A 61 3.12 3.54 24.65
C ALA A 61 2.35 3.47 23.32
N SER A 62 2.92 2.82 22.31
CA SER A 62 2.27 2.63 21.00
C SER A 62 0.98 1.81 21.09
N LEU A 63 0.94 0.79 21.95
CA LEU A 63 -0.26 -0.02 22.18
C LEU A 63 -1.37 0.79 22.88
N GLU A 64 -1.01 1.65 23.82
CA GLU A 64 -1.97 2.54 24.49
C GLU A 64 -2.55 3.57 23.51
N GLU A 65 -1.72 4.13 22.64
CA GLU A 65 -2.17 5.02 21.56
C GLU A 65 -3.14 4.29 20.61
N MET A 66 -2.77 3.10 20.12
CA MET A 66 -3.64 2.28 19.28
C MET A 66 -4.97 1.91 19.95
N ARG A 67 -4.97 1.70 21.28
CA ARG A 67 -6.21 1.44 22.03
C ARG A 67 -7.09 2.68 22.10
N LYS A 68 -6.52 3.86 22.30
CA LYS A 68 -7.25 5.15 22.33
C LYS A 68 -7.88 5.45 20.96
N GLU A 69 -7.12 5.27 19.88
CA GLU A 69 -7.64 5.46 18.52
C GLU A 69 -8.82 4.53 18.20
N ARG A 70 -8.75 3.25 18.63
CA ARG A 70 -9.84 2.29 18.45
C ARG A 70 -11.09 2.69 19.21
N LEU A 71 -10.95 3.24 20.42
CA LEU A 71 -12.08 3.68 21.24
C LEU A 71 -12.74 4.91 20.60
N ALA A 72 -11.96 5.92 20.23
CA ALA A 72 -12.46 7.13 19.56
C ALA A 72 -13.22 6.79 18.26
N LYS A 73 -12.65 5.91 17.42
CA LYS A 73 -13.28 5.48 16.18
C LYS A 73 -14.58 4.69 16.41
N ARG A 74 -14.68 3.99 17.53
CA ARG A 74 -15.90 3.28 17.92
C ARG A 74 -16.98 4.28 18.34
N ASP A 75 -16.63 5.27 19.15
CA ASP A 75 -17.55 6.32 19.61
C ASP A 75 -18.10 7.14 18.43
N GLU A 76 -17.24 7.49 17.45
CA GLU A 76 -17.68 8.14 16.20
C GLU A 76 -18.70 7.31 15.41
N ARG A 77 -18.49 5.99 15.33
CA ARG A 77 -19.41 5.07 14.64
C ARG A 77 -20.75 4.97 15.37
N GLU A 78 -20.73 4.87 16.69
CA GLU A 78 -21.94 4.83 17.52
C GLU A 78 -22.71 6.16 17.45
N GLY A 79 -22.01 7.29 17.46
CA GLY A 79 -22.60 8.62 17.27
C GLY A 79 -23.22 8.81 15.88
N ARG A 80 -22.52 8.40 14.83
CA ARG A 80 -23.04 8.45 13.45
C ARG A 80 -24.23 7.51 13.23
N ALA A 81 -24.21 6.32 13.83
CA ALA A 81 -25.33 5.39 13.80
C ALA A 81 -26.56 5.99 14.49
N ARG A 82 -26.39 6.57 15.69
CA ARG A 82 -27.47 7.21 16.44
C ARG A 82 -28.07 8.43 15.73
N ALA A 83 -27.24 9.24 15.05
CA ALA A 83 -27.70 10.36 14.24
C ALA A 83 -28.50 9.90 13.00
N SER A 84 -28.09 8.80 12.37
CA SER A 84 -28.80 8.24 11.20
C SER A 84 -30.15 7.58 11.53
N THR A 85 -30.35 7.10 12.76
CA THR A 85 -31.63 6.50 13.19
C THR A 85 -32.74 7.55 13.40
N SER A 86 -32.41 8.82 13.64
CA SER A 86 -33.37 9.91 13.86
C SER A 86 -33.98 10.52 12.59
N THR A 87 -33.61 10.07 11.39
CA THR A 87 -34.14 10.59 10.10
C THR A 87 -34.77 9.52 9.20
N ALA A 88 -34.97 8.30 9.70
CA ALA A 88 -35.64 7.23 8.97
C ALA A 88 -37.10 7.06 9.44
N THR A 89 -38.02 7.68 8.69
CA THR A 89 -39.47 7.47 8.73
C THR A 89 -39.80 5.99 8.46
N PRO A 90 -40.66 5.32 9.27
CA PRO A 90 -41.04 3.95 9.00
C PRO A 90 -42.17 3.92 7.96
N SER A 91 -41.88 3.46 6.74
CA SER A 91 -42.92 3.08 5.76
C SER A 91 -43.04 1.56 5.69
N SER A 92 -44.19 1.06 6.14
CA SER A 92 -44.65 -0.31 6.11
C SER A 92 -45.01 -0.82 4.71
N SER A 93 -44.64 -2.07 4.40
CA SER A 93 -45.34 -3.09 3.57
C SER A 93 -44.30 -4.13 3.12
N SER A 94 -44.47 -5.45 3.09
CA SER A 94 -45.64 -6.32 3.12
C SER A 94 -45.19 -7.76 3.39
N SER A 95 -46.10 -8.53 3.96
CA SER A 95 -46.15 -9.98 4.15
C SER A 95 -45.77 -10.86 2.93
N SER A 96 -45.10 -11.98 3.18
CA SER A 96 -45.37 -13.24 2.46
C SER A 96 -44.98 -14.47 3.30
N SER A 97 -45.98 -15.30 3.53
CA SER A 97 -45.98 -16.62 4.16
C SER A 97 -45.32 -17.67 3.27
N ASN A 98 -44.59 -18.64 3.85
CA ASN A 98 -44.74 -20.03 3.42
C ASN A 98 -44.38 -21.04 4.51
N SER A 99 -45.24 -22.04 4.63
CA SER A 99 -45.21 -23.21 5.51
C SER A 99 -44.27 -24.31 5.00
N GLY A 100 -43.65 -25.06 5.93
CA GLY A 100 -42.96 -26.31 5.61
C GLY A 100 -42.43 -27.01 6.86
N ALA A 101 -43.11 -28.08 7.28
CA ALA A 101 -42.76 -28.95 8.40
C ALA A 101 -41.54 -29.85 8.12
N GLY A 102 -40.83 -30.27 9.16
CA GLY A 102 -39.84 -31.35 9.06
C GLY A 102 -38.94 -31.49 10.28
N ALA A 103 -39.17 -32.55 11.04
CA ALA A 103 -38.47 -32.91 12.28
C ALA A 103 -36.98 -33.26 12.08
N GLY A 104 -36.16 -33.02 13.10
CA GLY A 104 -34.80 -33.53 13.19
C GLY A 104 -34.06 -33.01 14.43
N ALA A 105 -33.92 -33.86 15.44
CA ALA A 105 -33.25 -33.59 16.71
C ALA A 105 -31.70 -33.59 16.61
N ALA A 106 -31.07 -32.94 17.59
CA ALA A 106 -29.68 -33.06 18.10
C ALA A 106 -28.80 -31.78 17.97
N PRO A 107 -27.74 -31.58 18.78
CA PRO A 107 -27.77 -30.63 19.90
C PRO A 107 -26.78 -29.46 19.77
N ASN A 108 -26.97 -28.47 20.64
CA ASN A 108 -26.16 -27.26 20.83
C ASN A 108 -24.63 -27.52 20.84
N LEU A 109 -23.93 -27.00 19.82
CA LEU A 109 -22.52 -26.65 19.91
C LEU A 109 -22.39 -25.15 20.15
N ARG A 110 -21.92 -24.81 21.35
CA ARG A 110 -21.61 -23.47 21.81
C ARG A 110 -20.34 -22.98 21.11
N GLU A 111 -20.49 -22.29 19.98
CA GLU A 111 -19.37 -21.62 19.30
C GLU A 111 -18.99 -20.33 20.03
N GLY A 112 -18.12 -20.46 21.02
CA GLY A 112 -17.23 -19.38 21.42
C GLY A 112 -16.04 -19.33 20.46
N GLY A 113 -15.93 -18.27 19.66
CA GLY A 113 -14.77 -18.07 18.79
C GLY A 113 -15.02 -17.07 17.67
N ALA A 114 -15.15 -15.79 18.00
CA ALA A 114 -15.28 -14.69 17.05
C ALA A 114 -13.95 -14.39 16.30
N LEU A 115 -13.39 -15.39 15.59
CA LEU A 115 -12.17 -15.27 14.78
C LEU A 115 -12.33 -15.81 13.35
N GLY A 116 -13.56 -15.92 12.84
CA GLY A 116 -13.82 -16.43 11.47
C GLY A 116 -14.40 -15.43 10.47
N LYS A 117 -14.79 -14.21 10.87
CA LYS A 117 -15.63 -13.34 10.02
C LYS A 117 -15.00 -11.99 9.63
N PHE A 118 -13.72 -11.98 9.27
CA PHE A 118 -13.05 -10.74 8.81
C PHE A 118 -12.81 -10.64 7.30
N TYR A 119 -13.20 -11.64 6.50
CA TYR A 119 -12.95 -11.63 5.05
C TYR A 119 -14.20 -11.59 4.14
N GLU A 120 -15.41 -11.56 4.68
CA GLU A 120 -16.62 -11.82 3.87
C GLU A 120 -17.60 -10.62 3.82
N ALA A 121 -17.09 -9.39 3.76
CA ALA A 121 -17.96 -8.20 3.75
C ALA A 121 -17.45 -7.05 2.86
N ARG A 122 -16.92 -7.35 1.66
CA ARG A 122 -16.61 -6.29 0.66
C ARG A 122 -16.74 -6.74 -0.80
N GLU A 123 -17.80 -7.45 -1.18
CA GLU A 123 -18.01 -7.84 -2.58
C GLU A 123 -19.37 -7.46 -3.20
N THR A 124 -20.23 -6.70 -2.53
CA THR A 124 -21.57 -6.39 -3.07
C THR A 124 -21.71 -5.03 -3.76
N ASN A 125 -20.62 -4.38 -4.20
CA ASN A 125 -20.75 -3.12 -4.96
C ASN A 125 -19.61 -2.83 -5.96
N ARG A 126 -19.25 -3.82 -6.80
CA ARG A 126 -18.40 -3.61 -7.98
C ARG A 126 -19.26 -3.62 -9.24
N THR A 127 -19.92 -2.50 -9.54
CA THR A 127 -20.50 -2.20 -10.86
C THR A 127 -19.60 -1.22 -11.61
N GLY A 128 -18.30 -1.51 -11.65
CA GLY A 128 -17.32 -0.71 -12.38
C GLY A 128 -16.30 -1.62 -13.09
N PRO A 129 -15.80 -1.20 -14.26
CA PRO A 129 -14.86 -2.01 -15.04
C PRO A 129 -13.63 -2.33 -14.20
N THR A 130 -13.22 -3.59 -14.25
CA THR A 130 -12.06 -4.06 -13.49
C THR A 130 -10.77 -3.50 -14.10
N TRP A 131 -9.70 -3.47 -13.31
CA TRP A 131 -8.37 -3.05 -13.80
C TRP A 131 -7.88 -3.90 -14.99
N ARG A 132 -8.41 -5.12 -15.15
CA ARG A 132 -8.10 -5.99 -16.29
C ARG A 132 -8.77 -5.51 -17.57
N GLU A 133 -10.03 -5.07 -17.49
CA GLU A 133 -10.80 -4.58 -18.65
C GLU A 133 -10.23 -3.25 -19.17
N THR A 134 -9.87 -2.33 -18.26
CA THR A 134 -9.21 -1.06 -18.61
C THR A 134 -7.85 -1.26 -19.30
N TRP A 135 -7.08 -2.29 -18.93
CA TRP A 135 -5.81 -2.60 -19.58
C TRP A 135 -5.98 -3.13 -21.00
N VAL A 136 -6.99 -3.97 -21.24
CA VAL A 136 -7.27 -4.54 -22.57
C VAL A 136 -7.79 -3.47 -23.52
N GLU A 137 -8.62 -2.54 -23.03
CA GLU A 137 -9.14 -1.43 -23.83
C GLU A 137 -8.01 -0.44 -24.21
N ALA A 138 -7.05 -0.22 -23.31
CA ALA A 138 -5.89 0.62 -23.57
C ALA A 138 -4.93 0.01 -24.63
N THR A 139 -4.81 -1.31 -24.72
CA THR A 139 -4.00 -1.97 -25.76
C THR A 139 -4.69 -2.00 -27.11
N GLN A 140 -6.02 -2.15 -27.16
CA GLN A 140 -6.74 -2.15 -28.45
C GLN A 140 -6.83 -0.77 -29.12
N ARG A 141 -6.87 0.33 -28.34
CA ARG A 141 -6.89 1.70 -28.88
C ARG A 141 -5.60 2.14 -29.59
N LYS A 142 -4.53 1.35 -29.54
CA LYS A 142 -3.22 1.67 -30.13
C LYS A 142 -2.94 1.02 -31.48
N VAL A 143 -3.87 0.23 -32.01
CA VAL A 143 -3.71 -0.55 -33.26
C VAL A 143 -4.68 -0.08 -34.37
N VAL A 144 -5.23 1.12 -34.26
CA VAL A 144 -5.97 1.80 -35.34
C VAL A 144 -5.30 3.12 -35.68
#